data_AF-A0A6A3X9U9-F1
#
_entry.id   AF-A0A6A3X9U9-F1
#
_cell.length_a   1.000
_cell.length_b   1.000
_cell.length_c   1.000
_cell.angle_alpha   90.00
_cell.angle_beta   90.00
_cell.angle_gamma   90.00
#
_symmetry.space_group_name_H-M   'P 1'
#
loop_
_entity.id
_entity.type
_entity.pdbx_description
1 polymer ?
#
loop_
_entity_poly.entity_id
_entity_poly.type
_entity_poly.pdbx_seq_one_letter_code
_entity_poly.pdbx_strand_id
1 'polypeptide(L)'
;MGLTTFFLLVDGAARPPPEGEVSYLEMPEAANIGAFRQAVFTRFQSSLPPGLRESDLKVFKNKTAEKRLNLRTKLAGYGEDEEDPLVVQVPKIWFQLMDAHTHEPFEGTAPASVPLTENATVENLKNA
;
A
#
# COMPACT_ATOMS: atom_id res chain seq x y z
N MET A 1 -1.44 0.09 28.16
CA MET A 1 -2.67 0.61 27.53
C MET A 1 -2.49 0.48 26.02
N GLY A 2 -3.55 0.59 25.21
CA GLY A 2 -3.41 0.59 23.74
C GLY A 2 -2.91 1.95 23.23
N LEU A 3 -2.27 1.96 22.08
CA LEU A 3 -1.95 3.15 21.29
C LEU A 3 -2.91 3.20 20.10
N THR A 4 -3.63 4.31 19.95
CA THR A 4 -4.36 4.61 18.71
C THR A 4 -3.34 5.05 17.66
N THR A 5 -3.30 4.36 16.52
CA THR A 5 -2.38 4.66 15.41
C THR A 5 -3.17 5.00 14.16
N PHE A 6 -3.07 6.24 13.71
CA PHE A 6 -3.62 6.77 12.47
C PHE A 6 -2.74 6.45 11.27
N PHE A 7 -3.37 6.08 10.17
CA PHE A 7 -2.70 5.75 8.93
C PHE A 7 -3.58 5.98 7.71
N LEU A 8 -2.92 6.08 6.55
CA LEU A 8 -3.51 6.16 5.24
C LEU A 8 -3.13 4.92 4.44
N LEU A 9 -4.14 4.21 3.94
CA LEU A 9 -3.93 3.14 2.97
C LEU A 9 -3.95 3.76 1.57
N VAL A 10 -2.87 3.59 0.81
CA VAL A 10 -2.69 4.24 -0.49
C VAL A 10 -2.34 3.23 -1.57
N ASP A 11 -2.98 3.36 -2.73
CA ASP A 11 -2.76 2.49 -3.87
C ASP A 11 -1.60 2.98 -4.75
N GLY A 12 -0.68 2.06 -5.05
CA GLY A 12 0.44 2.26 -5.97
C GLY A 12 1.44 3.35 -5.56
N ALA A 13 2.32 3.68 -6.50
CA ALA A 13 3.34 4.72 -6.35
C ALA A 13 2.82 6.11 -6.73
N ALA A 14 1.69 6.55 -6.17
CA ALA A 14 1.12 7.84 -6.57
C ALA A 14 1.81 9.02 -5.86
N ARG A 15 2.37 9.93 -6.68
CA ARG A 15 2.12 11.38 -6.58
C ARG A 15 0.98 11.70 -7.57
N PRO A 16 0.05 12.65 -7.31
CA PRO A 16 0.02 13.70 -6.27
C PRO A 16 -0.51 13.16 -4.92
N PRO A 17 -0.70 13.99 -3.86
CA PRO A 17 -0.93 13.49 -2.50
C PRO A 17 -2.05 12.46 -2.48
N PRO A 18 -1.87 11.33 -1.79
CA PRO A 18 -2.91 10.33 -1.71
C PRO A 18 -4.15 10.96 -1.06
N GLU A 19 -5.21 11.11 -1.86
CA GLU A 19 -6.58 11.25 -1.36
C GLU A 19 -6.96 9.90 -0.77
N GLY A 20 -6.66 9.73 0.52
CA GLY A 20 -7.01 8.54 1.29
C GLY A 20 -7.76 8.97 2.54
N GLU A 21 -8.75 8.18 2.93
CA GLU A 21 -9.43 8.34 4.22
C GLU A 21 -8.46 7.92 5.33
N VAL A 22 -8.25 8.81 6.31
CA VAL A 22 -7.43 8.46 7.48
C VAL A 22 -8.18 7.42 8.28
N SER A 23 -7.56 6.25 8.42
CA SER A 23 -8.04 5.15 9.24
C SER A 23 -7.21 5.05 10.50
N TYR A 24 -7.70 4.34 11.51
CA TYR A 24 -6.94 4.07 12.74
C TYR A 24 -7.00 2.61 13.15
N LEU A 25 -6.00 2.19 13.91
CA LEU A 25 -5.91 0.89 14.57
C LEU A 25 -5.51 1.06 16.03
N GLU A 26 -6.10 0.26 16.90
CA GLU A 26 -5.66 0.11 18.29
C GLU A 26 -4.54 -0.93 18.34
N MET A 27 -3.35 -0.49 18.73
CA MET A 27 -2.14 -1.32 18.75
C MET A 27 -1.59 -1.42 20.17
N PRO A 28 -0.99 -2.56 20.56
CA PRO A 28 -0.25 -2.62 21.82
C PRO A 28 0.91 -1.61 21.84
N GLU A 29 1.20 -1.00 22.99
CA GLU A 29 2.30 -0.04 23.13
C GLU A 29 3.68 -0.64 22.79
N ALA A 30 3.83 -1.95 22.99
CA ALA A 30 5.03 -2.69 22.62
C ALA A 30 5.10 -3.07 21.13
N ALA A 31 4.10 -2.71 20.33
CA ALA A 31 4.05 -3.07 18.91
C ALA A 31 5.18 -2.41 18.12
N ASN A 32 5.55 -3.07 17.03
CA ASN A 32 6.48 -2.57 16.03
C ASN A 32 5.76 -2.36 14.69
N ILE A 33 6.45 -1.73 13.75
CA ILE A 33 5.93 -1.48 12.40
C ILE A 33 5.51 -2.77 11.70
N GLY A 34 6.19 -3.91 11.95
CA GLY A 34 5.80 -5.21 11.40
C GLY A 34 4.43 -5.69 11.89
N ALA A 35 4.20 -5.65 13.20
CA ALA A 35 2.91 -6.00 13.80
C ALA A 35 1.79 -5.08 13.32
N PHE A 36 2.08 -3.78 13.20
CA PHE A 36 1.15 -2.80 12.62
C PHE A 36 0.79 -3.13 11.17
N ARG A 37 1.79 -3.40 10.32
CA ARG A 37 1.57 -3.80 8.92
C ARG A 37 0.70 -5.05 8.82
N GLN A 38 0.94 -6.04 9.68
CA GLN A 38 0.12 -7.25 9.74
C GLN A 38 -1.33 -6.96 10.12
N ALA A 39 -1.54 -6.07 11.10
CA ALA A 39 -2.88 -5.66 11.51
C ALA A 39 -3.62 -4.92 10.39
N VAL A 40 -2.94 -4.02 9.66
CA VAL A 40 -3.50 -3.34 8.48
C VAL A 40 -3.84 -4.36 7.40
N PHE A 41 -2.92 -5.26 7.05
CA PHE A 41 -3.17 -6.30 6.05
C PHE A 41 -4.39 -7.15 6.40
N THR A 42 -4.50 -7.58 7.66
CA THR A 42 -5.63 -8.40 8.13
C THR A 42 -6.95 -7.64 8.07
N ARG A 43 -6.95 -6.36 8.49
CA ARG A 43 -8.16 -5.52 8.49
C ARG A 43 -8.69 -5.26 7.08
N PHE A 44 -7.79 -5.02 6.12
CA PHE A 44 -8.15 -4.69 4.74
C PHE A 44 -8.06 -5.89 3.79
N GLN A 45 -7.88 -7.11 4.30
CA GLN A 45 -7.65 -8.30 3.46
C GLN A 45 -8.71 -8.47 2.37
N SER A 46 -9.98 -8.19 2.68
CA SER A 46 -11.10 -8.29 1.72
C SER A 46 -11.11 -7.20 0.65
N SER A 47 -10.45 -6.06 0.93
CA SER A 47 -10.36 -4.91 0.02
C SER A 47 -9.03 -4.86 -0.72
N LEU A 48 -8.03 -5.61 -0.26
CA LEU A 48 -6.72 -5.68 -0.89
C LEU A 48 -6.79 -6.52 -2.18
N PRO A 49 -5.97 -6.17 -3.19
CA PRO A 49 -5.89 -6.95 -4.42
C PRO A 49 -5.54 -8.43 -4.15
N PRO A 50 -6.14 -9.38 -4.89
CA PRO A 50 -5.86 -10.80 -4.73
C PRO A 50 -4.38 -11.11 -5.02
N GLY A 51 -3.79 -12.01 -4.24
CA GLY A 51 -2.39 -12.43 -4.40
C GLY A 51 -1.36 -11.52 -3.71
N LEU A 52 -1.78 -10.37 -3.19
CA LEU A 52 -0.93 -9.51 -2.37
C LEU A 52 -0.58 -10.18 -1.04
N ARG A 53 0.68 -10.13 -0.63
CA ARG A 53 1.14 -10.62 0.68
C ARG A 53 1.35 -9.45 1.62
N GLU A 54 1.26 -9.72 2.92
CA GLU A 54 1.59 -8.75 3.96
C GLU A 54 2.99 -8.14 3.78
N SER A 55 3.95 -8.95 3.32
CA SER A 55 5.33 -8.53 3.04
C SER A 55 5.44 -7.41 2.01
N ASP A 56 4.44 -7.29 1.14
CA ASP A 56 4.46 -6.40 -0.01
C ASP A 56 3.99 -5.00 0.37
N LEU A 57 3.22 -4.86 1.46
CA LEU A 57 2.86 -3.57 2.01
C LEU A 57 4.10 -2.82 2.49
N LYS A 58 4.24 -1.58 2.02
CA LYS A 58 5.31 -0.67 2.43
C LYS A 58 4.75 0.34 3.42
N VAL A 59 5.42 0.50 4.55
CA VAL A 59 5.01 1.47 5.58
C VAL A 59 6.00 2.61 5.61
N PHE A 60 5.50 3.84 5.53
CA PHE A 60 6.27 5.08 5.56
C PHE A 60 5.83 5.91 6.75
N LYS A 61 6.74 6.75 7.25
CA LYS A 61 6.47 7.63 8.40
C LYS A 61 5.25 8.52 8.17
N ASN A 62 5.17 9.14 7.00
CA ASN A 62 4.08 10.03 6.60
C ASN A 62 4.13 10.28 5.09
N LYS A 63 3.27 11.19 4.59
CA LYS A 63 3.15 11.55 3.16
C LYS A 63 4.42 12.10 2.52
N THR A 64 5.37 12.60 3.31
CA THR A 64 6.62 13.22 2.81
C THR A 64 7.81 12.28 2.85
N ALA A 65 7.70 11.16 3.55
CA ALA A 65 8.81 10.24 3.74
C ALA A 65 9.06 9.39 2.49
N GLU A 66 10.26 9.50 1.93
CA GLU A 66 10.69 8.67 0.78
C GLU A 66 11.16 7.27 1.18
N LYS A 67 11.55 7.10 2.46
CA LYS A 67 12.10 5.84 2.96
C LYS A 67 11.07 5.07 3.77
N ARG A 68 10.92 3.79 3.44
CA ARG A 68 10.12 2.85 4.24
C ARG A 68 10.71 2.70 5.65
N LEU A 69 9.83 2.58 6.63
CA LEU A 69 10.19 2.28 8.00
C LEU A 69 10.70 0.83 8.12
N ASN A 70 11.63 0.63 9.05
CA ASN A 70 12.09 -0.72 9.40
C ASN A 70 11.01 -1.43 10.21
N LEU A 71 10.69 -2.68 9.83
CA LEU A 71 9.64 -3.48 10.49
C LEU A 71 9.92 -3.73 11.98
N ARG A 72 11.20 -3.68 12.41
CA ARG A 72 11.60 -3.84 13.81
C ARG A 72 11.52 -2.56 14.63
N THR A 73 11.30 -1.41 14.00
CA THR A 73 11.14 -0.13 14.69
C THR A 73 9.88 -0.16 15.56
N LYS A 74 9.96 0.38 16.78
CA LYS A 74 8.79 0.54 17.65
C LYS A 74 7.75 1.45 16.99
N LEU A 75 6.48 1.13 17.16
CA LEU A 75 5.37 1.90 16.60
C LEU A 75 5.15 3.22 17.34
N ALA A 76 5.40 3.26 18.65
CA ALA A 76 5.27 4.46 19.46
C ALA A 76 6.04 5.65 18.85
N GLY A 77 5.39 6.81 18.78
CA GLY A 77 5.89 8.02 18.12
C GLY A 77 5.61 8.12 16.62
N TYR A 78 4.79 7.23 16.05
CA TYR A 78 4.36 7.28 14.65
C TYR A 78 2.84 7.18 14.51
N GLY A 79 2.24 8.05 13.69
CA GLY A 79 0.79 8.04 13.44
C GLY A 79 -0.03 8.31 14.70
N GLU A 80 0.49 9.09 15.65
CA GLU A 80 -0.26 9.48 16.86
C GLU A 80 -1.21 10.66 16.60
N ASP A 81 -0.99 11.37 15.49
CA ASP A 81 -1.78 12.50 15.02
C ASP A 81 -2.48 12.13 13.71
N GLU A 82 -3.76 12.48 13.60
CA GLU A 82 -4.57 12.31 12.39
C GLU A 82 -4.06 13.20 11.24
N GLU A 83 -3.42 14.35 11.55
CA GLU A 83 -2.82 15.25 10.56
C GLU A 83 -1.46 14.77 10.04
N ASP A 84 -0.74 13.92 10.80
CA ASP A 84 0.51 13.27 10.40
C ASP A 84 0.41 11.73 10.47
N PRO A 85 -0.50 11.11 9.69
CA PRO A 85 -0.73 9.68 9.74
C PRO A 85 0.39 8.89 9.06
N LEU A 86 0.61 7.66 9.51
CA LEU A 86 1.46 6.70 8.80
C LEU A 86 0.93 6.46 7.38
N VAL A 87 1.81 6.20 6.42
CA VAL A 87 1.36 5.84 5.07
C VAL A 87 1.65 4.38 4.81
N VAL A 88 0.61 3.59 4.55
CA VAL A 88 0.69 2.20 4.14
C VAL A 88 0.40 2.12 2.65
N GLN A 89 1.43 1.82 1.89
CA GLN A 89 1.36 1.73 0.44
C GLN A 89 1.15 0.28 -0.01
N VAL A 90 0.11 0.09 -0.81
CA VAL A 90 -0.17 -1.12 -1.57
C VAL A 90 0.57 -1.03 -2.90
N PRO A 91 1.59 -1.86 -3.18
CA PRO A 91 2.28 -1.80 -4.45
C PRO A 91 1.33 -2.21 -5.58
N LYS A 92 1.15 -1.29 -6.54
CA LYS A 92 0.25 -1.44 -7.69
C LYS A 92 0.92 -0.84 -8.91
N ILE A 93 0.76 -1.49 -10.05
CA ILE A 93 1.09 -0.91 -11.35
C ILE A 93 -0.19 -0.75 -12.16
N TRP A 94 -0.17 0.23 -13.06
CA TRP A 94 -1.20 0.41 -14.07
C TRP A 94 -0.63 0.04 -15.43
N PHE A 95 -1.41 -0.67 -16.23
CA PHE A 95 -1.06 -0.98 -17.61
C PHE A 95 -2.30 -0.86 -18.51
N GLN A 96 -2.06 -0.57 -19.78
CA GLN A 96 -3.08 -0.55 -20.81
C GLN A 96 -2.54 -1.31 -22.03
N LEU A 97 -3.37 -2.15 -22.63
CA LEU A 97 -3.00 -2.87 -23.83
C LEU A 97 -3.12 -1.92 -25.02
N MET A 98 -2.01 -1.75 -25.73
CA MET A 98 -1.91 -0.89 -26.91
C MET A 98 -1.62 -1.73 -28.13
N ASP A 99 -2.22 -1.38 -29.26
CA ASP A 99 -1.84 -1.89 -30.57
C ASP A 99 -0.41 -1.43 -30.89
N ALA A 100 0.47 -2.38 -31.25
CA ALA A 100 1.89 -2.09 -31.46
C ALA A 100 2.15 -1.27 -32.74
N HIS A 101 1.20 -1.20 -33.66
CA HIS A 101 1.33 -0.51 -34.93
C HIS A 101 0.69 0.87 -34.91
N THR A 102 -0.50 1.00 -34.32
CA THR A 102 -1.22 2.28 -34.24
C THR A 102 -0.95 3.04 -32.95
N HIS A 103 -0.41 2.38 -31.93
CA HIS A 103 -0.25 2.91 -30.57
C HIS A 103 -1.58 3.31 -29.92
N GLU A 104 -2.70 2.85 -30.46
CA GLU A 104 -4.03 3.09 -29.89
C GLU A 104 -4.40 1.97 -28.90
N PRO A 105 -5.23 2.26 -27.87
CA PRO A 105 -5.76 1.22 -27.01
C PRO A 105 -6.54 0.17 -27.79
N PHE A 106 -6.36 -1.11 -27.46
CA PHE A 106 -7.19 -2.17 -28.05
C PHE A 106 -8.68 -1.93 -27.72
N GLU A 107 -9.56 -2.05 -28.72
CA GLU A 107 -11.00 -1.89 -28.51
C GLU A 107 -11.51 -2.89 -27.44
N GLY A 108 -12.35 -2.38 -26.53
CA GLY A 108 -12.89 -3.16 -25.42
C GLY A 108 -11.92 -3.37 -24.24
N THR A 109 -10.72 -2.78 -24.28
CA THR A 109 -9.78 -2.80 -23.14
C THR A 109 -9.78 -1.46 -22.41
N ALA A 110 -9.60 -1.50 -21.09
CA ALA A 110 -9.44 -0.32 -20.25
C ALA A 110 -8.12 -0.42 -19.47
N PRO A 111 -7.56 0.70 -18.98
CA PRO A 111 -6.44 0.66 -18.06
C PRO A 111 -6.74 -0.28 -16.88
N ALA A 112 -5.91 -1.31 -16.75
CA ALA A 112 -5.98 -2.27 -15.66
C ALA A 112 -4.95 -1.90 -14.60
N SER A 113 -5.23 -2.29 -13.36
CA SER A 113 -4.30 -2.08 -12.25
C SER A 113 -4.15 -3.37 -11.47
N VAL A 114 -2.91 -3.81 -11.27
CA VAL A 114 -2.60 -5.09 -10.64
C VAL A 114 -1.54 -4.91 -9.55
N PRO A 115 -1.62 -5.70 -8.47
CA PRO A 115 -0.60 -5.69 -7.45
C PRO A 115 0.67 -6.27 -8.04
N LEU A 116 1.71 -5.45 -8.19
CA LEU A 116 3.00 -5.92 -8.68
C LEU A 116 4.09 -5.53 -7.71
N THR A 117 4.74 -6.55 -7.16
CA THR A 117 5.82 -6.40 -6.17
C THR A 117 7.15 -6.24 -6.91
N GLU A 118 8.18 -5.73 -6.22
CA GLU A 118 9.52 -5.54 -6.83
C GLU A 118 10.15 -6.83 -7.36
N ASN A 119 9.69 -7.99 -6.88
CA ASN A 119 10.18 -9.31 -7.30
C ASN A 119 9.22 -10.01 -8.28
N ALA A 120 8.12 -9.38 -8.66
CA ALA A 120 7.15 -9.96 -9.58
C ALA A 120 7.69 -9.90 -11.02
N THR A 121 7.45 -10.97 -11.77
CA THR A 121 7.86 -11.06 -13.18
C THR A 121 6.69 -10.76 -14.11
N VAL A 122 6.97 -10.54 -15.39
CA VAL A 122 5.92 -10.37 -16.41
C VAL A 122 5.01 -11.61 -16.49
N GLU A 123 5.48 -12.80 -16.14
CA GLU A 123 4.63 -13.99 -16.05
C GLU A 123 3.54 -13.87 -14.99
N ASN A 124 3.79 -13.11 -13.91
CA ASN A 124 2.78 -12.82 -12.89
C ASN A 124 1.63 -11.94 -13.41
N LEU A 125 1.81 -11.27 -14.56
CA LEU A 125 0.77 -10.47 -15.22
C LEU A 125 -0.20 -11.29 -16.08
N LYS A 126 0.16 -12.53 -16.46
CA LYS A 126 -0.65 -13.31 -17.40
C LYS A 126 -1.98 -13.80 -16.85
N ASN A 127 -2.12 -13.84 -15.51
CA ASN A 127 -3.30 -14.35 -14.82
C ASN A 127 -3.93 -13.30 -13.87
N ALA A 128 -3.56 -12.03 -14.03
CA ALA A 128 -3.94 -10.94 -13.14
C ALA A 128 -5.21 -10.23 -13.60
#